data_AF-A0A0P9DDR6-F1
#
_entry.id   AF-A0A0P9DDR6-F1
#
_cell.length_a   1.000
_cell.length_b   1.000
_cell.length_c   1.000
_cell.angle_alpha   90.00
_cell.angle_beta   90.00
_cell.angle_gamma   90.00
#
_symmetry.space_group_name_H-M   'P 1'
#
loop_
_entity.id
_entity.type
_entity.pdbx_description
1 polymer ?
#
loop_
_entity_poly.entity_id
_entity_poly.type
_entity_poly.pdbx_seq_one_letter_code
_entity_poly.pdbx_strand_id
1 'polypeptide(L)'
;MARFNGLGMHMGNLSRLSGARTRSISPENFTGEKGGGGRATDGTGAQAARDLGLGWKISPSIVIAPGETRELANIDGAGAIQHIWMTPTGHWRSSILRPYW
;
A
#
# COMPACT_ATOMS: atom_id res chain seq x y z
N MET A 1 13.07 -30.62 3.76
CA MET A 1 13.45 -29.33 3.15
C MET A 1 12.60 -28.23 3.77
N ALA A 2 13.18 -27.07 4.08
CA ALA A 2 12.40 -25.92 4.51
C ALA A 2 11.42 -25.49 3.41
N ARG A 3 10.16 -25.23 3.79
CA ARG A 3 9.15 -24.69 2.87
C ARG A 3 9.60 -23.33 2.35
N PHE A 4 9.29 -23.00 1.09
CA PHE A 4 9.59 -21.69 0.54
C PHE A 4 8.87 -20.59 1.32
N ASN A 5 9.60 -19.56 1.75
CA ASN A 5 9.07 -18.46 2.55
C ASN A 5 8.48 -17.32 1.70
N GLY A 6 8.64 -17.35 0.38
CA GLY A 6 8.12 -16.32 -0.52
C GLY A 6 9.05 -15.14 -0.78
N LEU A 7 10.30 -15.18 -0.33
CA LEU A 7 11.33 -14.16 -0.55
C LEU A 7 12.44 -14.68 -1.47
N GLY A 8 13.25 -13.77 -2.02
CA GLY A 8 14.35 -14.12 -2.93
C GLY A 8 13.86 -14.67 -4.27
N MET A 9 12.78 -14.08 -4.81
CA MET A 9 12.19 -14.50 -6.08
C MET A 9 13.15 -14.33 -7.25
N HIS A 10 13.25 -15.35 -8.10
CA HIS A 10 14.02 -15.35 -9.34
C HIS A 10 13.41 -16.36 -10.33
N MET A 11 13.84 -16.35 -11.60
CA MET A 11 13.25 -17.22 -12.63
C MET A 11 13.26 -18.71 -12.26
N GLY A 12 14.33 -19.20 -11.64
CA GLY A 12 14.43 -20.60 -11.19
C GLY A 12 13.53 -21.00 -10.01
N ASN A 13 12.81 -20.08 -9.35
CA ASN A 13 11.95 -20.40 -8.20
C ASN A 13 10.54 -19.81 -8.28
N LEU A 14 10.18 -19.18 -9.41
CA LEU A 14 8.89 -18.51 -9.62
C LEU A 14 7.68 -19.41 -9.40
N SER A 15 7.80 -20.71 -9.69
CA SER A 15 6.73 -21.71 -9.55
C SER A 15 6.50 -22.19 -8.10
N ARG A 16 7.35 -21.81 -7.15
CA ARG A 16 7.26 -22.32 -5.77
C ARG A 16 6.12 -21.66 -5.02
N LEU A 17 5.28 -22.48 -4.39
CA LEU A 17 4.25 -21.99 -3.48
C LEU A 17 4.86 -21.70 -2.10
N SER A 18 4.51 -20.54 -1.53
CA SER A 18 4.86 -20.16 -0.17
C SER A 18 3.62 -20.18 0.74
N GLY A 19 3.85 -20.21 2.06
CA GLY A 19 2.80 -19.98 3.05
C GLY A 19 2.60 -18.50 3.39
N ALA A 20 3.30 -17.59 2.70
CA ALA A 20 3.27 -16.17 2.99
C ALA A 20 1.88 -15.58 2.71
N ARG A 21 1.51 -14.58 3.51
CA ARG A 21 0.27 -13.82 3.32
C ARG A 21 0.63 -12.45 2.75
N THR A 22 0.14 -12.15 1.55
CA THR A 22 0.33 -10.83 0.95
C THR A 22 -0.71 -9.85 1.46
N ARG A 23 -0.28 -8.59 1.63
CA ARG A 23 -1.08 -7.45 2.06
C ARG A 23 -0.67 -6.26 1.21
N SER A 24 -1.59 -5.30 1.03
CA SER A 24 -1.34 -4.08 0.27
C SER A 24 -1.95 -2.92 1.02
N ILE A 25 -1.08 -2.04 1.53
CA ILE A 25 -1.47 -0.81 2.20
C ILE A 25 -1.52 0.30 1.16
N SER A 26 -2.62 1.06 1.15
CA SER A 26 -2.84 2.14 0.20
C SER A 26 -3.67 3.26 0.82
N PRO A 27 -3.80 4.42 0.15
CA PRO A 27 -4.68 5.52 0.59
C PRO A 27 -6.18 5.18 0.73
N GLU A 28 -6.59 3.98 0.36
CA GLU A 28 -7.96 3.46 0.54
C GLU A 28 -7.99 2.13 1.31
N ASN A 29 -6.84 1.67 1.82
CA ASN A 29 -6.70 0.51 2.68
C ASN A 29 -5.50 0.70 3.64
N PHE A 30 -5.63 1.60 4.62
CA PHE A 30 -4.54 1.95 5.53
C PHE A 30 -4.07 0.78 6.42
N THR A 31 -4.96 -0.16 6.72
CA THR A 31 -4.65 -1.37 7.53
C THR A 31 -4.06 -2.50 6.69
N GLY A 32 -4.20 -2.43 5.36
CA GLY A 32 -3.77 -3.49 4.45
C GLY A 32 -4.63 -4.76 4.52
N GLU A 33 -5.79 -4.72 5.17
CA GLU A 33 -6.67 -5.88 5.36
C GLU A 33 -7.07 -6.54 4.05
N LYS A 34 -7.37 -7.85 4.12
CA LYS A 34 -7.77 -8.63 2.94
C LYS A 34 -9.07 -8.06 2.38
N GLY A 35 -9.03 -7.68 1.10
CA GLY A 35 -10.18 -7.10 0.42
C GLY A 35 -10.48 -5.65 0.83
N GLY A 36 -9.55 -4.94 1.48
CA GLY A 36 -9.76 -3.55 1.88
C GLY A 36 -9.69 -2.53 0.75
N GLY A 37 -8.99 -2.83 -0.36
CA GLY A 37 -8.88 -1.92 -1.51
C GLY A 37 -10.21 -1.74 -2.27
N GLY A 38 -10.41 -0.55 -2.86
CA GLY A 38 -11.63 -0.23 -3.61
C GLY A 38 -12.89 -0.11 -2.76
N ARG A 39 -12.76 -0.02 -1.42
CA ARG A 39 -13.90 0.10 -0.50
C ARG A 39 -14.23 1.55 -0.11
N ALA A 40 -13.41 2.51 -0.51
CA ALA A 40 -13.64 3.92 -0.23
C ALA A 40 -14.91 4.39 -0.97
N THR A 41 -15.73 5.21 -0.30
CA THR A 41 -16.90 5.88 -0.89
C THR A 41 -16.70 7.39 -1.03
N ASP A 42 -15.61 7.92 -0.49
CA ASP A 42 -15.19 9.30 -0.57
C ASP A 42 -13.66 9.38 -0.59
N GLY A 43 -13.10 10.53 -0.96
CA GLY A 43 -11.67 10.79 -1.04
C GLY A 43 -11.28 11.66 -2.23
N THR A 44 -9.99 11.72 -2.51
CA THR A 44 -9.42 12.65 -3.50
C THR A 44 -9.88 12.42 -4.94
N GLY A 45 -10.44 11.24 -5.24
CA GLY A 45 -10.99 10.90 -6.56
C GLY A 45 -12.52 10.86 -6.61
N ALA A 46 -13.24 11.13 -5.52
CA ALA A 46 -14.69 10.90 -5.42
C ALA A 46 -15.51 11.62 -6.50
N GLN A 47 -15.20 12.89 -6.79
CA GLN A 47 -15.91 13.64 -7.83
C GLN A 47 -15.73 13.03 -9.23
N ALA A 48 -14.52 12.56 -9.54
CA ALA A 48 -14.21 11.92 -10.82
C ALA A 48 -14.85 10.52 -10.91
N ALA A 49 -14.99 9.83 -9.78
CA ALA A 49 -15.56 8.49 -9.67
C ALA A 49 -17.04 8.47 -9.25
N ARG A 50 -17.75 9.60 -9.35
CA ARG A 50 -19.15 9.78 -8.88
C ARG A 50 -20.14 8.76 -9.43
N ASP A 51 -19.87 8.22 -10.63
CA ASP A 51 -20.74 7.25 -11.32
C ASP A 51 -20.23 5.79 -11.21
N LEU A 52 -19.10 5.55 -10.52
CA LEU A 52 -18.43 4.24 -10.44
C LEU A 52 -18.79 3.47 -9.16
N GLY A 53 -18.80 4.15 -8.01
CA GLY A 53 -19.15 3.57 -6.71
C GLY A 53 -18.13 2.56 -6.15
N LEU A 54 -18.57 1.82 -5.13
CA LEU A 54 -17.75 0.84 -4.39
C LEU A 54 -17.25 -0.29 -5.31
N GLY A 55 -15.98 -0.65 -5.15
CA GLY A 55 -15.24 -1.57 -6.03
C GLY A 55 -14.22 -0.84 -6.91
N TRP A 56 -14.36 0.48 -7.08
CA TRP A 56 -13.42 1.33 -7.80
C TRP A 56 -12.47 2.10 -6.87
N LYS A 57 -11.36 2.56 -7.44
CA LYS A 57 -10.34 3.35 -6.75
C LYS A 57 -10.80 4.80 -6.54
N ILE A 58 -11.62 5.03 -5.51
CA ILE A 58 -12.25 6.32 -5.20
C ILE A 58 -11.32 7.28 -4.43
N SER A 59 -10.42 6.76 -3.60
CA SER A 59 -9.48 7.57 -2.80
C SER A 59 -8.05 7.19 -3.11
N PRO A 60 -7.51 7.61 -4.27
CA PRO A 60 -6.21 7.15 -4.76
C PRO A 60 -5.01 7.75 -4.02
N SER A 61 -5.20 8.81 -3.23
CA SER A 61 -4.15 9.55 -2.55
C SER A 61 -4.63 10.13 -1.21
N ILE A 62 -3.66 10.55 -0.38
CA ILE A 62 -3.91 11.37 0.80
C ILE A 62 -3.36 12.77 0.60
N VAL A 63 -3.96 13.75 1.28
CA VAL A 63 -3.42 15.10 1.37
C VAL A 63 -2.61 15.21 2.65
N ILE A 64 -1.39 15.73 2.54
CA ILE A 64 -0.49 16.01 3.67
C ILE A 64 -0.24 17.51 3.67
N ALA A 65 -0.61 18.19 4.76
CA ALA A 65 -0.45 19.63 4.90
C ALA A 65 1.03 20.03 5.09
N PRO A 66 1.40 21.29 4.82
CA PRO A 66 2.75 21.77 5.08
C PRO A 66 3.17 21.54 6.54
N GLY A 67 4.33 20.89 6.74
CA GLY A 67 4.87 20.59 8.07
C GLY A 67 4.22 19.39 8.78
N GLU A 68 3.14 18.81 8.23
CA GLU A 68 2.48 17.64 8.80
C GLU A 68 3.37 16.38 8.64
N THR A 69 3.38 15.54 9.67
CA THR A 69 3.86 14.16 9.56
C THR A 69 2.68 13.22 9.63
N ARG A 70 2.54 12.36 8.61
CA ARG A 70 1.49 11.34 8.52
C ARG A 70 2.08 9.95 8.61
N GLU A 71 1.44 9.09 9.38
CA GLU A 71 1.68 7.66 9.36
C GLU A 71 1.06 7.06 8.08
N LEU A 72 1.89 6.42 7.25
CA LEU A 72 1.46 5.80 5.99
C LEU A 72 1.11 4.32 6.14
N ALA A 73 1.76 3.64 7.08
CA ALA A 73 1.60 2.22 7.34
C ALA A 73 2.01 1.93 8.79
N ASN A 74 1.16 1.19 9.49
CA ASN A 74 1.47 0.59 10.77
C ASN A 74 1.25 -0.93 10.63
N ILE A 75 2.33 -1.70 10.72
CA ILE A 75 2.33 -3.13 10.37
C ILE A 75 2.68 -3.92 11.62
N ASP A 76 1.70 -4.67 12.12
CA ASP A 76 1.91 -5.56 13.26
C ASP A 76 2.53 -6.89 12.84
N GLY A 77 3.55 -7.32 13.61
CA GLY A 77 4.19 -8.62 13.48
C GLY A 77 5.27 -8.70 12.41
N ALA A 78 5.84 -9.90 12.26
CA ALA A 78 6.96 -10.12 11.35
C ALA A 78 6.51 -10.14 9.89
N GLY A 79 7.25 -9.45 9.04
CA GLY A 79 7.00 -9.39 7.60
C GLY A 79 8.19 -8.88 6.81
N ALA A 80 8.00 -8.73 5.50
CA ALA A 80 8.97 -8.13 4.60
C ALA A 80 8.26 -7.24 3.59
N ILE A 81 8.69 -5.98 3.49
CA ILE A 81 8.25 -5.08 2.44
C ILE A 81 8.98 -5.46 1.15
N GLN A 82 8.24 -5.92 0.15
CA GLN A 82 8.81 -6.33 -1.14
C GLN A 82 8.69 -5.26 -2.22
N HIS A 83 7.77 -4.31 -2.07
CA HIS A 83 7.51 -3.28 -3.06
C HIS A 83 6.90 -2.04 -2.41
N ILE A 84 7.45 -0.88 -2.73
CA ILE A 84 6.88 0.42 -2.42
C ILE A 84 6.78 1.18 -3.74
N TRP A 85 5.59 1.69 -4.04
CA TRP A 85 5.38 2.59 -5.17
C TRP A 85 4.55 3.79 -4.71
N MET A 86 4.99 4.99 -5.08
CA MET A 86 4.31 6.24 -4.76
C MET A 86 4.72 7.33 -5.76
N THR A 87 3.81 8.29 -5.96
CA THR A 87 4.06 9.50 -6.74
C THR A 87 3.73 10.72 -5.89
N PRO A 88 4.71 11.30 -5.17
CA PRO A 88 4.52 12.55 -4.44
C PRO A 88 4.29 13.73 -5.40
N THR A 89 3.45 14.68 -4.97
CA THR A 89 3.27 15.96 -5.66
C THR A 89 4.13 17.05 -5.00
N GLY A 90 4.37 18.16 -5.71
CA GLY A 90 5.14 19.30 -5.19
C GLY A 90 6.66 19.11 -5.26
N HIS A 91 7.39 19.69 -4.29
CA HIS A 91 8.86 19.67 -4.25
C HIS A 91 9.38 18.39 -3.59
N TRP A 92 9.94 17.47 -4.38
CA TRP A 92 10.32 16.14 -3.90
C TRP A 92 11.41 16.14 -2.82
N ARG A 93 12.34 17.10 -2.86
CA ARG A 93 13.39 17.25 -1.83
C ARG A 93 12.83 17.59 -0.44
N SER A 94 11.59 18.07 -0.38
CA SER A 94 10.91 18.39 0.88
C SER A 94 10.10 17.19 1.41
N SER A 95 9.97 16.11 0.65
CA SER A 95 9.28 14.89 1.06
C SER A 95 10.24 13.97 1.81
N ILE A 96 9.93 13.68 3.08
CA ILE A 96 10.76 12.81 3.93
C ILE A 96 9.96 11.54 4.23
N LEU A 97 10.47 10.38 3.79
CA LEU A 97 9.95 9.07 4.17
C LEU A 97 10.79 8.50 5.32
N ARG A 98 10.14 8.08 6.41
CA ARG A 98 10.78 7.56 7.62
C ARG A 98 10.31 6.12 7.89
N PRO A 99 11.20 5.12 7.79
CA PRO A 99 10.93 3.75 8.24
C PRO A 99 11.37 3.53 9.69
N TYR A 100 10.57 2.78 10.44
CA TYR A 100 10.85 2.35 11.82
C TYR A 100 10.63 0.83 11.90
N TRP A 101 11.50 0.11 12.62
CA TRP A 101 11.46 -1.35 12.78
C TRP A 101 11.67 -1.73 14.24
#